data_AF-A0A2R6HF12-F1
#
_entry.id   AF-A0A2R6HF12-F1
#
_cell.length_a   1.000
_cell.length_b   1.000
_cell.length_c   1.000
_cell.angle_alpha   90.00
_cell.angle_beta   90.00
_cell.angle_gamma   90.00
#
_symmetry.space_group_name_H-M   'P 1'
#
loop_
_entity.id
_entity.type
_entity.pdbx_description
1 polymer ?
#
loop_
_entity_poly.entity_id
_entity_poly.type
_entity_poly.pdbx_seq_one_letter_code
_entity_poly.pdbx_strand_id
1 'polypeptide(L)'
;MPEYPRVQVAELPDAPNPTRHKKEVDEAVGASAFGFNRYTADPGQGLPWGYHAHPDHEELLYVLAGELAIETPDGEFRVGADEAVFVPPGAPQHAHAVGDEPAEVIAVGAPKAADGAVISEPCPGCGEPTDRTHEEREVDDEPVYVLSCAACGAETDRLRAGPG
;
A
#
# COMPACT_ATOMS: atom_id res chain seq x y z
N MET A 1 -18.02 -16.96 -12.27
CA MET A 1 -16.94 -16.19 -12.93
C MET A 1 -16.51 -16.95 -14.18
N PRO A 2 -16.06 -16.27 -15.24
CA PRO A 2 -15.42 -16.94 -16.38
C PRO A 2 -14.21 -17.76 -15.90
N GLU A 3 -13.85 -18.82 -16.64
CA GLU A 3 -12.67 -19.65 -16.36
C GLU A 3 -11.37 -18.82 -16.40
N TYR A 4 -11.33 -17.81 -17.27
CA TYR A 4 -10.23 -16.85 -17.40
C TYR A 4 -10.77 -15.44 -17.22
N PRO A 5 -10.89 -14.95 -15.97
CA PRO A 5 -11.29 -13.58 -15.71
C PRO A 5 -10.30 -12.60 -16.32
N ARG A 6 -10.83 -11.52 -16.89
CA ARG A 6 -10.05 -10.42 -17.47
C ARG A 6 -10.72 -9.11 -17.10
N VAL A 7 -9.91 -8.10 -16.84
CA VAL A 7 -10.34 -6.75 -16.49
C VAL A 7 -9.52 -5.73 -17.25
N GLN A 8 -10.08 -4.54 -17.47
CA GLN A 8 -9.30 -3.37 -17.85
C GLN A 8 -8.93 -2.64 -16.57
N VAL A 9 -7.65 -2.65 -16.19
CA VAL A 9 -7.19 -2.12 -14.89
C VAL A 9 -7.59 -0.65 -14.69
N ALA A 10 -7.57 0.15 -15.76
CA ALA A 10 -7.95 1.56 -15.71
C ALA A 10 -9.45 1.78 -15.35
N GLU A 11 -10.30 0.78 -15.62
CA GLU A 11 -11.75 0.84 -15.36
C GLU A 11 -12.12 0.27 -13.98
N LEU A 12 -11.15 -0.25 -13.22
CA LEU A 12 -11.41 -0.71 -11.86
C LEU A 12 -11.68 0.48 -10.94
N PRO A 13 -12.58 0.35 -9.95
CA PRO A 13 -12.73 1.36 -8.93
C PRO A 13 -11.43 1.53 -8.14
N ASP A 14 -11.24 2.73 -7.56
CA ASP A 14 -10.16 2.91 -6.58
C ASP A 14 -10.55 2.29 -5.24
N ALA A 15 -9.57 1.71 -4.57
CA ALA A 15 -9.68 1.30 -3.18
C ALA A 15 -9.20 2.42 -2.24
N PRO A 16 -9.74 2.50 -1.01
CA PRO A 16 -9.27 3.48 -0.02
C PRO A 16 -7.79 3.32 0.28
N ASN A 17 -7.00 4.37 0.06
CA ASN A 17 -5.55 4.32 0.13
C ASN A 17 -4.91 5.73 0.26
N PRO A 18 -3.61 5.84 0.62
CA PRO A 18 -2.91 7.14 0.76
C PRO A 18 -2.38 7.73 -0.56
N THR A 19 -2.39 6.96 -1.65
CA THR A 19 -1.93 7.37 -2.99
C THR A 19 -3.10 7.85 -3.85
N ARG A 20 -2.80 8.60 -4.92
CA ARG A 20 -3.80 9.12 -5.87
C ARG A 20 -4.73 8.03 -6.41
N HIS A 21 -4.21 6.84 -6.74
CA HIS A 21 -5.01 5.71 -7.19
C HIS A 21 -4.47 4.38 -6.67
N LYS A 22 -5.36 3.47 -6.25
CA LYS A 22 -5.05 2.07 -5.94
C LYS A 22 -6.09 1.18 -6.63
N LYS A 23 -5.62 0.34 -7.55
CA LYS A 23 -6.46 -0.66 -8.23
C LYS A 23 -6.10 -2.06 -7.73
N GLU A 24 -7.04 -2.72 -7.08
CA GLU A 24 -6.89 -4.09 -6.53
C GLU A 24 -7.24 -5.12 -7.62
N VAL A 25 -6.25 -5.45 -8.46
CA VAL A 25 -6.46 -6.30 -9.64
C VAL A 25 -6.71 -7.74 -9.22
N ASP A 26 -6.02 -8.22 -8.21
CA ASP A 26 -6.18 -9.57 -7.66
C ASP A 26 -7.60 -9.81 -7.12
N GLU A 27 -8.20 -8.84 -6.42
CA GLU A 27 -9.60 -8.90 -6.00
C GLU A 27 -10.54 -8.98 -7.21
N ALA A 28 -10.34 -8.11 -8.20
CA ALA A 28 -11.19 -8.03 -9.38
C ALA A 28 -11.19 -9.31 -10.24
N VAL A 29 -10.10 -10.09 -10.20
CA VAL A 29 -9.98 -11.37 -10.94
C VAL A 29 -10.11 -12.61 -10.04
N GLY A 30 -10.26 -12.43 -8.72
CA GLY A 30 -10.40 -13.53 -7.76
C GLY A 30 -9.10 -14.31 -7.50
N ALA A 31 -7.93 -13.68 -7.62
CA ALA A 31 -6.67 -14.29 -7.26
C ALA A 31 -6.53 -14.38 -5.73
N SER A 32 -6.15 -15.58 -5.25
CA SER A 32 -6.06 -15.89 -3.83
C SER A 32 -4.67 -16.30 -3.35
N ALA A 33 -3.75 -16.60 -4.27
CA ALA A 33 -2.39 -16.99 -3.92
C ALA A 33 -1.49 -15.78 -3.67
N PHE A 34 -1.71 -14.68 -4.39
CA PHE A 34 -0.92 -13.46 -4.34
C PHE A 34 -1.83 -12.23 -4.44
N GLY A 35 -1.41 -11.14 -3.83
CA GLY A 35 -1.96 -9.81 -4.07
C GLY A 35 -1.34 -9.20 -5.33
N PHE A 36 -2.10 -8.37 -6.06
CA PHE A 36 -1.63 -7.67 -7.24
C PHE A 36 -2.32 -6.31 -7.32
N ASN A 37 -1.58 -5.27 -6.97
CA ASN A 37 -2.09 -3.92 -6.90
C ASN A 37 -1.36 -3.03 -7.90
N ARG A 38 -2.10 -2.13 -8.55
CA ARG A 38 -1.50 -1.00 -9.29
C ARG A 38 -1.73 0.28 -8.52
N TYR A 39 -0.66 1.03 -8.29
CA TYR A 39 -0.67 2.32 -7.63
C TYR A 39 -0.32 3.44 -8.59
N THR A 40 -0.90 4.61 -8.36
CA THR A 40 -0.40 5.90 -8.84
C THR A 40 -0.22 6.81 -7.64
N ALA A 41 1.01 7.24 -7.38
CA ALA A 41 1.36 8.06 -6.23
C ALA A 41 1.97 9.39 -6.71
N ASP A 42 1.39 10.51 -6.30
CA ASP A 42 1.98 11.84 -6.50
C ASP A 42 3.25 12.02 -5.68
N PRO A 43 4.18 12.90 -6.09
CA PRO A 43 5.36 13.22 -5.30
C PRO A 43 5.02 13.54 -3.84
N GLY A 44 5.65 12.82 -2.91
CA GLY A 44 5.42 12.91 -1.46
C GLY A 44 4.35 11.95 -0.91
N GLN A 45 3.58 11.25 -1.75
CA GLN A 45 2.67 10.20 -1.28
C GLN A 45 3.42 8.89 -1.03
N GLY A 46 3.18 8.29 0.14
CA GLY A 46 3.65 6.96 0.50
C GLY A 46 2.75 5.86 -0.06
N LEU A 47 3.33 4.73 -0.46
CA LEU A 47 2.56 3.50 -0.63
C LEU A 47 2.04 3.03 0.76
N PRO A 48 0.90 2.33 0.83
CA PRO A 48 0.49 1.66 2.07
C PRO A 48 1.62 0.77 2.60
N TRP A 49 1.88 0.64 3.90
CA TRP A 49 1.18 1.14 5.09
C TRP A 49 2.06 2.09 5.93
N GLY A 50 2.88 2.93 5.28
CA GLY A 50 3.94 3.68 5.97
C GLY A 50 5.17 2.79 6.20
N TYR A 51 5.92 3.02 7.28
CA TYR A 51 7.08 2.18 7.63
C TYR A 51 6.66 0.87 8.30
N HIS A 52 6.73 -0.24 7.55
CA HIS A 52 6.14 -1.52 7.92
C HIS A 52 6.96 -2.73 7.45
N ALA A 53 6.71 -3.88 8.07
CA ALA A 53 7.22 -5.18 7.64
C ALA A 53 6.10 -6.22 7.59
N HIS A 54 6.17 -7.12 6.61
CA HIS A 54 5.29 -8.29 6.52
C HIS A 54 5.96 -9.53 7.13
N PRO A 55 5.45 -10.14 8.22
CA PRO A 55 6.16 -11.25 8.88
C PRO A 55 6.39 -12.49 7.99
N ASP A 56 5.39 -12.84 7.19
CA ASP A 56 5.33 -14.11 6.44
C ASP A 56 5.02 -13.91 4.95
N HIS A 57 5.08 -12.68 4.45
CA HIS A 57 4.70 -12.30 3.10
C HIS A 57 5.84 -11.53 2.42
N GLU A 58 6.23 -12.02 1.24
CA GLU A 58 7.20 -11.38 0.36
C GLU A 58 6.49 -10.34 -0.50
N GLU A 59 7.14 -9.21 -0.76
CA GLU A 59 6.62 -8.17 -1.64
C GLU A 59 7.63 -7.83 -2.74
N LEU A 60 7.13 -7.57 -3.94
CA LEU A 60 7.88 -7.03 -5.06
C LEU A 60 7.19 -5.76 -5.54
N LEU A 61 7.93 -4.66 -5.56
CA LEU A 61 7.51 -3.42 -6.21
C LEU A 61 8.22 -3.31 -7.55
N TYR A 62 7.46 -3.10 -8.63
CA TYR A 62 7.98 -2.84 -9.96
C TYR A 62 7.47 -1.48 -10.44
N VAL A 63 8.40 -0.57 -10.75
CA VAL A 63 8.06 0.81 -11.11
C VAL A 63 7.89 0.90 -12.63
N LEU A 64 6.68 1.25 -13.06
CA LEU A 64 6.32 1.43 -14.46
C LEU A 64 6.75 2.81 -14.98
N ALA A 65 6.60 3.84 -14.16
CA ALA A 65 6.93 5.22 -14.47
C ALA A 65 7.21 6.00 -13.17
N GLY A 66 7.92 7.12 -13.27
CA GLY A 66 8.33 7.92 -12.11
C GLY A 66 9.43 7.26 -11.29
N GLU A 67 9.52 7.62 -10.02
CA GLU A 67 10.56 7.15 -9.10
C GLU A 67 10.00 7.00 -7.67
N LEU A 68 10.42 5.94 -6.99
CA LEU A 68 10.21 5.73 -5.57
C LEU A 68 11.51 5.97 -4.81
N ALA A 69 11.41 6.54 -3.62
CA ALA A 69 12.41 6.38 -2.57
C ALA A 69 11.94 5.28 -1.60
N ILE A 70 12.84 4.36 -1.27
CA ILE A 70 12.60 3.24 -0.37
C ILE A 70 13.48 3.44 0.87
N GLU A 71 12.85 3.75 2.00
CA GLU A 71 13.51 3.84 3.29
C GLU A 71 13.63 2.45 3.91
N THR A 72 14.81 2.12 4.44
CA THR A 72 15.10 0.86 5.13
C THR A 72 15.99 1.12 6.36
N PRO A 73 16.26 0.11 7.22
CA PRO A 73 17.19 0.28 8.34
C PRO A 73 18.61 0.67 7.91
N ASP A 74 19.02 0.29 6.69
CA ASP A 74 20.35 0.56 6.16
C ASP A 74 20.45 1.91 5.44
N GLY A 75 19.34 2.64 5.34
CA GLY A 75 19.23 3.92 4.65
C GLY A 75 18.19 3.91 3.54
N GLU A 76 18.19 5.00 2.77
CA GLU A 76 17.27 5.20 1.65
C GLU A 76 17.97 4.95 0.31
N PHE A 77 17.25 4.34 -0.62
CA PHE A 77 17.67 4.22 -2.02
C PHE A 77 16.51 4.49 -2.97
N ARG A 78 16.83 4.75 -4.25
CA ARG A 78 15.84 5.06 -5.29
C ARG A 78 15.58 3.87 -6.19
N VAL A 79 14.34 3.76 -6.66
CA VAL A 79 13.87 2.78 -7.64
C VAL A 79 13.08 3.52 -8.70
N GLY A 80 13.65 3.63 -9.90
CA GLY A 80 13.06 4.34 -11.03
C GLY A 80 12.28 3.43 -11.98
N ALA A 81 11.76 4.01 -13.06
CA ALA A 81 11.06 3.26 -14.11
C ALA A 81 11.89 2.09 -14.66
N ASP A 82 11.22 0.94 -14.86
CA ASP A 82 11.81 -0.35 -15.26
C ASP A 82 12.77 -0.97 -14.22
N GLU A 83 12.77 -0.46 -12.99
CA GLU A 83 13.45 -1.07 -11.86
C GLU A 83 12.46 -1.73 -10.90
N ALA A 84 12.96 -2.71 -10.15
CA ALA A 84 12.18 -3.44 -9.16
C ALA A 84 12.95 -3.60 -7.86
N VAL A 85 12.22 -3.63 -6.75
CA VAL A 85 12.73 -3.94 -5.42
C VAL A 85 11.97 -5.12 -4.85
N PHE A 86 12.71 -6.06 -4.27
CA PHE A 86 12.17 -7.19 -3.53
C PHE A 86 12.33 -6.93 -2.03
N VAL A 87 11.24 -7.11 -1.29
CA VAL A 87 11.15 -6.98 0.15
C VAL A 87 10.91 -8.38 0.73
N PRO A 88 11.93 -9.00 1.35
CA PRO A 88 11.77 -10.31 1.97
C PRO A 88 10.89 -10.23 3.23
N PRO A 89 10.36 -11.37 3.72
CA PRO A 89 9.52 -11.37 4.91
C PRO A 89 10.31 -10.87 6.11
N GLY A 90 9.67 -10.02 6.91
CA GLY A 90 10.22 -9.39 8.10
C GLY A 90 11.16 -8.22 7.83
N ALA A 91 11.45 -7.87 6.57
CA ALA A 91 12.23 -6.68 6.25
C ALA A 91 11.34 -5.43 6.31
N PRO A 92 11.64 -4.46 7.20
CA PRO A 92 10.86 -3.23 7.27
C PRO A 92 11.26 -2.27 6.16
N GLN A 93 10.26 -1.59 5.59
CA GLN A 93 10.44 -0.57 4.55
C GLN A 93 9.36 0.51 4.62
N HIS A 94 9.65 1.67 4.04
CA HIS A 94 8.65 2.64 3.60
C HIS A 94 8.96 3.11 2.19
N ALA A 95 8.05 2.84 1.25
CA ALA A 95 8.13 3.29 -0.13
C ALA A 95 7.28 4.54 -0.35
N HIS A 96 7.87 5.60 -0.93
CA HIS A 96 7.11 6.81 -1.28
C HIS A 96 7.57 7.40 -2.62
N ALA A 97 6.64 8.03 -3.33
CA ALA A 97 6.91 8.65 -4.62
C ALA A 97 7.74 9.94 -4.46
N VAL A 98 8.73 10.11 -5.33
CA VAL A 98 9.62 11.28 -5.35
C VAL A 98 9.75 11.83 -6.77
N GLY A 99 10.39 13.00 -6.90
CA GLY A 99 10.55 13.70 -8.17
C GLY A 99 9.42 14.69 -8.45
N ASP A 100 9.22 15.00 -9.74
CA ASP A 100 8.27 16.03 -10.18
C ASP A 100 7.00 15.46 -10.83
N GLU A 101 6.98 14.15 -11.13
CA GLU A 101 5.88 13.46 -11.79
C GLU A 101 5.38 12.28 -10.93
N PRO A 102 4.12 11.85 -11.08
CA PRO A 102 3.61 10.69 -10.33
C PRO A 102 4.39 9.40 -10.62
N ALA A 103 4.57 8.58 -9.59
CA ALA A 103 5.08 7.22 -9.73
C ALA A 103 3.92 6.26 -10.03
N GLU A 104 4.11 5.38 -11.02
CA GLU A 104 3.22 4.26 -11.31
C GLU A 104 3.91 2.96 -10.92
N VAL A 105 3.26 2.17 -10.05
CA VAL A 105 3.90 1.02 -9.41
C VAL A 105 2.98 -0.18 -9.44
N ILE A 106 3.53 -1.35 -9.74
CA ILE A 106 2.89 -2.63 -9.46
C ILE A 106 3.47 -3.17 -8.17
N ALA A 107 2.61 -3.45 -7.18
CA ALA A 107 2.99 -4.22 -6.00
C ALA A 107 2.38 -5.61 -6.10
N VAL A 108 3.23 -6.62 -6.00
CA VAL A 108 2.84 -8.02 -5.93
C VAL A 108 3.33 -8.57 -4.61
N GLY A 109 2.52 -9.36 -3.94
CA GLY A 109 3.03 -10.03 -2.76
C GLY A 109 2.33 -11.34 -2.45
N ALA A 110 3.05 -12.22 -1.77
CA ALA A 110 2.62 -13.59 -1.52
C ALA A 110 3.21 -14.15 -0.22
N PRO A 111 2.47 -15.03 0.49
CA PRO A 111 1.11 -15.47 0.18
C PRO A 111 0.08 -14.42 0.57
N LYS A 112 -0.95 -14.22 -0.25
CA LYS A 112 -2.00 -13.21 0.02
C LYS A 112 -2.66 -13.39 1.39
N ALA A 113 -2.86 -14.63 1.83
CA ALA A 113 -3.46 -14.92 3.12
C ALA A 113 -2.61 -14.50 4.34
N ALA A 114 -1.38 -14.04 4.15
CA ALA A 114 -0.48 -13.56 5.19
C ALA A 114 -0.02 -12.10 4.95
N ASP A 115 -0.85 -11.29 4.28
CA ASP A 115 -0.60 -9.89 3.95
C ASP A 115 -0.61 -8.91 5.13
N GLY A 116 -0.77 -9.40 6.37
CA GLY A 116 -0.66 -8.60 7.57
C GLY A 116 0.66 -7.84 7.63
N ALA A 117 0.59 -6.54 7.91
CA ALA A 117 1.75 -5.66 8.08
C ALA A 117 1.90 -5.29 9.55
N VAL A 118 3.15 -5.23 10.03
CA VAL A 118 3.49 -4.66 11.33
C VAL A 118 4.01 -3.25 11.10
N ILE A 119 3.20 -2.25 11.46
CA ILE A 119 3.56 -0.84 11.34
C ILE A 119 4.38 -0.40 12.55
N SER A 120 5.48 0.31 12.32
CA SER A 120 6.43 0.73 13.38
C SER A 120 6.59 2.25 13.50
N GLU A 121 5.55 2.98 13.11
CA GLU A 121 5.46 4.43 13.28
C GLU A 121 4.89 4.80 14.67
N PRO A 122 5.39 5.87 15.30
CA PRO A 122 4.87 6.32 16.59
C PRO A 122 3.44 6.85 16.47
N CYS A 123 2.57 6.44 17.37
CA CYS A 123 1.21 6.97 17.43
C CYS A 123 1.22 8.46 17.84
N PRO A 124 0.51 9.36 17.13
CA PRO A 124 0.44 10.78 17.50
C PRO A 124 -0.27 11.02 18.85
N GLY A 125 -1.10 10.08 19.30
CA GLY A 125 -1.82 10.18 20.58
C GLY A 125 -0.99 9.75 21.79
N CYS A 126 -0.38 8.56 21.75
CA CYS A 126 0.35 8.00 22.90
C CYS A 126 1.88 7.91 22.72
N GLY A 127 2.41 8.13 21.52
CA GLY A 127 3.84 8.06 21.21
C GLY A 127 4.40 6.64 21.05
N GLU A 128 3.63 5.60 21.36
CA GLU A 128 4.08 4.21 21.24
C GLU A 128 4.21 3.80 19.76
N PRO A 129 5.30 3.11 19.36
CA PRO A 129 5.40 2.45 18.07
C PRO A 129 4.46 1.24 18.09
N THR A 130 3.33 1.35 17.41
CA THR A 130 2.26 0.38 17.50
C THR A 130 1.56 0.24 16.16
N ASP A 131 1.06 -0.96 15.94
CA ASP A 131 0.32 -1.30 14.74
C ASP A 131 -0.98 -0.48 14.63
N ARG A 132 -1.60 -0.50 13.44
CA ARG A 132 -2.88 0.15 13.20
C ARG A 132 -3.96 -0.88 12.98
N THR A 133 -5.08 -0.74 13.68
CA THR A 133 -6.33 -1.38 13.29
C THR A 133 -7.02 -0.51 12.24
N HIS A 134 -7.80 -1.13 11.36
CA HIS A 134 -8.63 -0.43 10.39
C HIS A 134 -10.10 -0.82 10.56
N GLU A 135 -10.99 0.14 10.38
CA GLU A 135 -12.43 -0.06 10.28
C GLU A 135 -12.90 0.58 8.98
N GLU A 136 -13.64 -0.18 8.17
CA GLU A 136 -14.35 0.38 7.02
C GLU A 136 -15.64 1.07 7.48
N ARG A 137 -15.81 2.32 7.06
CA ARG A 137 -17.02 3.10 7.29
C ARG A 137 -17.50 3.70 5.99
N GLU A 138 -18.81 3.88 5.86
CA GLU A 138 -19.39 4.66 4.76
C GLU A 138 -19.57 6.11 5.20
N VAL A 139 -19.05 7.04 4.40
CA VAL A 139 -19.23 8.49 4.57
C VAL A 139 -19.61 9.07 3.21
N ASP A 140 -20.80 9.68 3.12
CA ASP A 140 -21.36 10.23 1.87
C ASP A 140 -21.44 9.18 0.73
N ASP A 141 -21.86 7.95 1.07
CA ASP A 141 -21.94 6.78 0.17
C ASP A 141 -20.59 6.33 -0.41
N GLU A 142 -19.47 6.75 0.20
CA GLU A 142 -18.12 6.33 -0.17
C GLU A 142 -17.43 5.55 0.97
N PRO A 143 -16.68 4.48 0.66
CA PRO A 143 -15.92 3.75 1.66
C PRO A 143 -14.72 4.57 2.15
N VAL A 144 -14.55 4.60 3.48
CA VAL A 144 -13.46 5.25 4.18
C VAL A 144 -12.84 4.26 5.14
N TYR A 145 -11.52 4.08 5.08
CA TYR A 145 -10.80 3.33 6.10
C TYR A 145 -10.35 4.27 7.19
N VAL A 146 -10.89 4.08 8.40
CA VAL A 146 -10.44 4.80 9.59
C VAL A 146 -9.35 3.97 10.25
N LEU A 147 -8.14 4.48 10.25
CA LEU A 147 -7.00 3.84 10.90
C LEU A 147 -6.91 4.30 12.34
N SER A 148 -6.71 3.36 13.26
CA SER A 148 -6.59 3.64 14.70
C SER A 148 -5.41 2.92 15.29
N CYS A 149 -4.77 3.57 16.27
CA CYS A 149 -3.69 3.00 17.05
C CYS A 149 -4.17 1.75 17.81
N ALA A 150 -3.52 0.60 17.60
CA ALA A 150 -3.88 -0.66 18.26
C ALA A 150 -3.70 -0.61 19.79
N ALA A 151 -2.82 0.27 20.30
CA ALA A 151 -2.57 0.39 21.74
C ALA A 151 -3.56 1.30 22.49
N CYS A 152 -3.89 2.48 21.95
CA CYS A 152 -4.70 3.49 22.66
C CYS A 152 -6.03 3.83 21.97
N GLY A 153 -6.27 3.32 20.76
CA GLY A 153 -7.49 3.58 19.98
C GLY A 153 -7.58 4.98 19.38
N ALA A 154 -6.52 5.81 19.49
CA ALA A 154 -6.49 7.11 18.84
C ALA A 154 -6.52 6.93 17.31
N GLU A 155 -7.40 7.67 16.64
CA GLU A 155 -7.42 7.73 15.18
C GLU A 155 -6.07 8.27 14.67
N THR A 156 -5.44 7.54 13.75
CA THR A 156 -4.15 7.91 13.17
C THR A 156 -4.28 8.47 11.78
N ASP A 157 -5.26 8.00 11.00
CA ASP A 157 -5.48 8.47 9.64
C ASP A 157 -6.88 8.09 9.12
N ARG A 158 -7.28 8.69 7.99
CA ARG A 158 -8.46 8.32 7.21
C ARG A 158 -8.13 8.21 5.73
N LEU A 159 -8.34 7.04 5.15
CA LEU A 159 -8.08 6.79 3.74
C LEU A 159 -9.39 6.78 2.96
N ARG A 160 -9.37 7.41 1.78
CA ARG A 160 -10.49 7.46 0.82
C ARG A 160 -10.07 6.87 -0.52
N ALA A 161 -11.05 6.46 -1.31
CA ALA A 161 -10.81 6.01 -2.67
C ALA A 161 -10.67 7.20 -3.64
N GLY A 162 -9.80 7.05 -4.64
CA GLY A 162 -9.62 8.04 -5.70
C GLY A 162 -8.63 9.15 -5.33
N PRO A 163 -8.50 10.20 -6.17
CA PRO A 163 -7.63 11.33 -5.84
C PRO A 163 -8.17 11.99 -4.58
N GLY A 164 -7.38 11.92 -3.51
CA GLY A 164 -7.75 12.35 -2.15
C GLY A 164 -8.21 13.81 -2.04
#